data_AF-A0A3D0M3H4-F1
#
_entry.id   AF-A0A3D0M3H4-F1
#
_cell.length_a   1.000
_cell.length_b   1.000
_cell.length_c   1.000
_cell.angle_alpha   90.00
_cell.angle_beta   90.00
_cell.angle_gamma   90.00
#
_symmetry.space_group_name_H-M   'P 1'
#
loop_
_entity.id
_entity.type
_entity.pdbx_description
1 polymer ?
#
loop_
_entity_poly.entity_id
_entity_poly.type
_entity_poly.pdbx_seq_one_letter_code
_entity_poly.pdbx_strand_id
1 'polypeptide(L)'
;MEQYPLIKVFEGNDKLIYSMAYAYPDKVTQYAQKFIGNGLIEFVEMDFEEYTTLLTETKSIPLTMANYQTIRNKIFDVAGTIADKHRYVYFFLVGLLNNILKEPIHTKDEFENALLRPITICVDELEHILELQEVCTKAVTTCLDKESRSDKEMSQRLCEFVSEYPGFAEAAVKIKYELLPRKNGKVDMDTLKDIHDW
;
A
#
# COMPACT_ATOMS: atom_id res chain seq x y z
N MET A 1 19.49 -5.02 1.40
CA MET A 1 18.94 -4.28 2.56
C MET A 1 17.44 -4.22 2.37
N GLU A 2 16.64 -4.81 3.26
CA GLU A 2 15.17 -4.80 3.13
C GLU A 2 14.66 -3.35 3.17
N GLN A 3 13.75 -3.00 2.25
CA GLN A 3 12.99 -1.75 2.30
C GLN A 3 11.71 -1.99 3.11
N TYR A 4 11.49 -1.18 4.14
CA TYR A 4 10.25 -1.14 4.91
C TYR A 4 9.37 -0.02 4.38
N PRO A 5 8.03 -0.10 4.50
CA PRO A 5 7.25 -1.11 5.19
C PRO A 5 7.18 -2.44 4.41
N LEU A 6 7.23 -3.55 5.13
CA LEU A 6 7.14 -4.91 4.57
C LEU A 6 6.01 -5.68 5.24
N ILE A 7 5.26 -6.48 4.49
CA ILE A 7 4.31 -7.45 5.05
C ILE A 7 4.67 -8.84 4.56
N LYS A 8 4.80 -9.78 5.50
CA LYS A 8 4.90 -11.22 5.23
C LYS A 8 3.56 -11.88 5.55
N VAL A 9 3.09 -12.78 4.70
CA VAL A 9 1.76 -13.40 4.82
C VAL A 9 1.89 -14.91 4.80
N PHE A 10 1.14 -15.63 5.64
CA PHE A 10 1.08 -17.10 5.61
C PHE A 10 -0.32 -17.63 5.95
N GLU A 11 -0.69 -18.79 5.39
CA GLU A 11 -1.93 -19.49 5.74
C GLU A 11 -1.69 -20.45 6.91
N GLY A 12 -2.45 -20.26 7.98
CA GLY A 12 -2.48 -21.11 9.16
C GLY A 12 -3.34 -22.36 8.98
N ASN A 13 -3.14 -23.31 9.89
CA ASN A 13 -3.86 -24.58 9.90
C ASN A 13 -5.37 -24.48 10.20
N ASP A 14 -5.76 -23.36 10.79
CA ASP A 14 -7.12 -22.92 11.02
C ASP A 14 -7.77 -22.31 9.76
N LYS A 15 -7.07 -22.32 8.62
CA LYS A 15 -7.45 -21.68 7.35
C LYS A 15 -7.53 -20.16 7.43
N LEU A 16 -6.92 -19.55 8.46
CA LEU A 16 -6.76 -18.11 8.52
C LEU A 16 -5.49 -17.69 7.79
N ILE A 17 -5.52 -16.49 7.22
CA ILE A 17 -4.35 -15.84 6.66
C ILE A 17 -3.77 -14.90 7.71
N TYR A 18 -2.54 -15.14 8.10
CA TYR A 18 -1.80 -14.35 9.06
C TYR A 18 -0.87 -13.38 8.32
N SER A 19 -0.91 -12.12 8.74
CA SER A 19 -0.08 -11.04 8.21
C SER A 19 0.87 -10.55 9.31
N MET A 20 2.15 -10.46 9.00
CA MET A 20 3.20 -9.88 9.83
C MET A 20 3.67 -8.58 9.18
N ALA A 21 3.30 -7.45 9.76
CA ALA A 21 3.64 -6.12 9.27
C ALA A 21 4.87 -5.55 9.99
N TYR A 22 5.90 -5.21 9.23
CA TYR A 22 7.19 -4.68 9.67
C TYR A 22 7.31 -3.21 9.28
N ALA A 23 7.15 -2.30 10.25
CA ALA A 23 7.38 -0.87 10.03
C ALA A 23 8.89 -0.54 10.03
N TYR A 24 9.64 -1.31 10.81
CA TYR A 24 11.08 -1.27 11.05
C TYR A 24 11.54 -2.72 11.36
N PRO A 25 12.85 -3.02 11.31
CA PRO A 25 13.35 -4.38 11.57
C PRO A 25 12.85 -4.98 12.89
N ASP A 26 12.69 -4.15 13.92
CA ASP A 26 12.39 -4.59 15.29
C ASP A 26 10.90 -4.43 15.69
N LYS A 27 10.05 -3.87 14.81
CA LYS A 27 8.65 -3.54 15.14
C LYS A 27 7.68 -4.32 14.27
N VAL A 28 7.15 -5.41 14.82
CA VAL A 28 6.22 -6.33 14.15
C VAL A 28 4.82 -6.22 14.73
N THR A 29 3.83 -6.01 13.87
CA THR A 29 2.40 -6.18 14.22
C THR A 29 1.87 -7.42 13.53
N GLN A 30 1.13 -8.26 14.26
CA GLN A 30 0.52 -9.48 13.72
C GLN A 30 -0.99 -9.40 13.76
N TYR A 31 -1.64 -9.93 12.75
CA TYR A 31 -3.09 -10.05 12.67
C TYR A 31 -3.50 -11.16 11.70
N ALA A 32 -4.73 -11.63 11.82
CA ALA A 32 -5.26 -12.72 11.02
C ALA A 32 -6.59 -12.33 10.36
N GLN A 33 -6.81 -12.81 9.15
CA GLN A 33 -8.03 -12.58 8.38
C GLN A 33 -8.52 -13.88 7.74
N LYS A 34 -9.83 -14.00 7.55
CA LYS A 34 -10.45 -15.21 7.00
C LYS A 34 -10.34 -15.29 5.47
N PHE A 35 -10.32 -14.14 4.80
CA PHE A 35 -10.27 -14.05 3.34
C PHE A 35 -9.28 -13.00 2.90
N ILE A 36 -8.39 -13.35 1.96
CA ILE A 36 -7.38 -12.43 1.39
C ILE A 36 -8.04 -11.26 0.66
N GLY A 37 -9.22 -11.49 0.07
CA GLY A 37 -9.93 -10.49 -0.72
C GLY A 37 -10.67 -9.42 0.09
N ASN A 38 -10.84 -9.59 1.41
CA ASN A 38 -11.59 -8.63 2.22
C ASN A 38 -10.97 -7.24 2.19
N GLY A 39 -9.65 -7.13 2.31
CA GLY A 39 -8.97 -5.83 2.22
C GLY A 39 -9.17 -5.15 0.85
N LEU A 40 -9.26 -5.92 -0.23
CA LEU A 40 -9.54 -5.32 -1.54
C LEU A 40 -10.96 -4.74 -1.58
N ILE A 41 -11.95 -5.46 -1.05
CA ILE A 41 -13.34 -4.97 -1.00
C ILE A 41 -13.45 -3.76 -0.07
N GLU A 42 -12.87 -3.83 1.13
CA GLU A 42 -12.82 -2.71 2.07
C GLU A 42 -12.16 -1.47 1.45
N PHE A 43 -11.12 -1.64 0.64
CA PHE A 43 -10.46 -0.53 -0.05
C PHE A 43 -11.32 0.09 -1.15
N VAL A 44 -11.95 -0.72 -2.02
CA VAL A 44 -12.79 -0.20 -3.12
C VAL A 44 -14.07 0.47 -2.61
N GLU A 45 -14.60 0.02 -1.47
CA GLU A 45 -15.78 0.62 -0.82
C GLU A 45 -15.44 1.80 0.09
N MET A 46 -14.15 2.11 0.29
CA MET A 46 -13.73 3.15 1.22
C MET A 46 -14.15 4.55 0.74
N ASP A 47 -14.73 5.31 1.66
CA ASP A 47 -15.05 6.72 1.42
C ASP A 47 -13.85 7.64 1.66
N PHE A 48 -13.42 8.31 0.58
CA PHE A 48 -12.30 9.24 0.50
C PHE A 48 -12.72 10.72 0.49
N GLU A 49 -13.97 11.08 0.81
CA GLU A 49 -14.42 12.49 0.80
C GLU A 49 -13.55 13.38 1.71
N GLU A 50 -13.34 12.97 2.96
CA GLU A 50 -12.49 13.69 3.92
C GLU A 50 -11.02 13.75 3.46
N TYR A 51 -10.50 12.63 2.96
CA TYR A 51 -9.14 12.54 2.42
C TYR A 51 -8.93 13.52 1.27
N THR A 52 -9.84 13.53 0.31
CA THR A 52 -9.79 14.39 -0.88
C THR A 52 -9.90 15.86 -0.53
N THR A 53 -10.75 16.18 0.45
CA THR A 53 -10.90 17.54 0.98
C THR A 53 -9.59 18.04 1.59
N LEU A 54 -9.01 17.27 2.52
CA LEU A 54 -7.74 17.63 3.15
C LEU A 54 -6.58 17.68 2.14
N LEU A 55 -6.55 16.78 1.15
CA LEU A 55 -5.54 16.78 0.10
C LEU A 55 -5.63 18.05 -0.76
N THR A 56 -6.84 18.43 -1.15
CA THR A 56 -7.10 19.66 -1.91
C THR A 56 -6.66 20.91 -1.12
N GLU A 57 -6.99 20.97 0.17
CA GLU A 57 -6.51 22.04 1.05
C GLU A 57 -4.97 22.07 1.11
N THR A 58 -4.33 20.91 1.23
CA THR A 58 -2.88 20.78 1.28
C THR A 58 -2.23 21.31 0.01
N LYS A 59 -2.78 20.95 -1.16
CA LYS A 59 -2.34 21.41 -2.48
C LYS A 59 -2.51 22.92 -2.70
N SER A 60 -3.45 23.55 -1.99
CA SER A 60 -3.68 24.99 -2.08
C SER A 60 -2.60 25.84 -1.38
N ILE A 61 -1.78 25.22 -0.51
CA ILE A 61 -0.73 25.93 0.22
C ILE A 61 0.47 26.15 -0.70
N PRO A 62 0.99 27.38 -0.83
CA PRO A 62 2.18 27.63 -1.65
C PRO A 62 3.39 26.82 -1.17
N LEU A 63 3.96 26.01 -2.06
CA LEU A 63 5.14 25.20 -1.77
C LEU A 63 6.38 26.10 -1.64
N THR A 64 6.69 26.46 -0.41
CA THR A 64 7.83 27.31 -0.05
C THR A 64 8.46 26.80 1.24
N MET A 65 9.72 27.16 1.51
CA MET A 65 10.39 26.76 2.76
C MET A 65 9.65 27.26 4.01
N ALA A 66 9.01 28.43 3.95
CA ALA A 66 8.20 28.96 5.05
C ALA A 66 6.99 28.05 5.39
N ASN A 67 6.45 27.37 4.39
CA ASN A 67 5.30 26.47 4.55
C ASN A 67 5.68 24.99 4.68
N TYR A 68 6.97 24.66 4.59
CA TYR A 68 7.46 23.26 4.55
C TYR A 68 6.87 22.39 5.66
N GLN A 69 7.00 22.82 6.91
CA GLN A 69 6.55 22.02 8.06
C GLN A 69 5.01 21.93 8.10
N THR A 70 4.31 22.98 7.68
CA THR A 70 2.84 23.00 7.60
C THR A 70 2.33 21.99 6.57
N ILE A 71 2.90 21.99 5.37
CA ILE A 71 2.53 21.05 4.30
C ILE A 71 2.90 19.63 4.72
N ARG A 72 4.09 19.43 5.30
CA ARG A 72 4.53 18.14 5.83
C ARG A 72 3.57 17.58 6.87
N ASN A 73 3.09 18.39 7.81
CA ASN A 73 2.11 17.94 8.79
C ASN A 73 0.79 17.55 8.11
N LYS A 74 0.29 18.41 7.22
CA LYS A 74 -0.95 18.13 6.48
C LYS A 74 -0.89 16.87 5.62
N ILE A 75 0.26 16.52 5.05
CA ILE A 75 0.47 15.23 4.35
C ILE A 75 0.15 14.04 5.27
N PHE A 76 0.63 14.09 6.52
CA PHE A 76 0.34 13.03 7.50
C PHE A 76 -1.08 13.11 8.06
N ASP A 77 -1.68 14.31 8.13
CA ASP A 77 -3.09 14.47 8.48
C ASP A 77 -3.99 13.82 7.41
N VAL A 78 -3.70 14.04 6.12
CA VAL A 78 -4.38 13.39 4.98
C VAL A 78 -4.28 11.86 5.12
N ALA A 79 -3.07 11.34 5.28
CA ALA A 79 -2.87 9.90 5.50
C ALA A 79 -3.58 9.39 6.77
N GLY A 80 -3.69 10.21 7.82
CA GLY A 80 -4.38 9.90 9.06
C GLY A 80 -5.87 9.60 8.89
N THR A 81 -6.54 10.21 7.91
CA THR A 81 -7.98 10.01 7.64
C THR A 81 -8.35 8.56 7.31
N ILE A 82 -7.38 7.74 6.89
CA ILE A 82 -7.59 6.31 6.55
C ILE A 82 -7.06 5.35 7.62
N ALA A 83 -6.48 5.85 8.72
CA ALA A 83 -5.82 5.01 9.73
C ALA A 83 -6.76 3.97 10.36
N ASP A 84 -7.98 4.40 10.70
CA ASP A 84 -9.01 3.54 11.30
C ASP A 84 -9.94 2.90 10.25
N LYS A 85 -9.85 3.33 8.98
CA LYS A 85 -10.67 2.83 7.88
C LYS A 85 -10.02 1.63 7.20
N HIS A 86 -8.71 1.69 6.93
CA HIS A 86 -8.00 0.63 6.21
C HIS A 86 -6.53 0.49 6.62
N ARG A 87 -6.29 -0.41 7.58
CA ARG A 87 -4.97 -0.62 8.20
C ARG A 87 -3.83 -0.86 7.21
N TYR A 88 -4.04 -1.68 6.18
CA TYR A 88 -2.98 -2.02 5.21
C TYR A 88 -2.54 -0.80 4.39
N VAL A 89 -3.48 -0.11 3.75
CA VAL A 89 -3.23 1.07 2.92
C VAL A 89 -2.57 2.16 3.75
N TYR A 90 -3.09 2.44 4.96
CA TYR A 90 -2.47 3.37 5.88
C TYR A 90 -1.01 3.00 6.20
N PHE A 91 -0.75 1.74 6.53
CA PHE A 91 0.57 1.24 6.87
C PHE A 91 1.59 1.42 5.73
N PHE A 92 1.21 1.03 4.50
CA PHE A 92 2.08 1.18 3.33
C PHE A 92 2.28 2.65 2.96
N LEU A 93 1.21 3.45 2.95
CA LEU A 93 1.26 4.87 2.62
C LEU A 93 2.18 5.63 3.59
N VAL A 94 1.97 5.49 4.90
CA VAL A 94 2.81 6.17 5.90
C VAL A 94 4.26 5.73 5.80
N GLY A 95 4.52 4.46 5.53
CA GLY A 95 5.89 3.98 5.34
C GLY A 95 6.54 4.55 4.08
N LEU A 96 5.81 4.61 2.96
CA LEU A 96 6.25 5.24 1.71
C LEU A 96 6.59 6.72 1.92
N LEU A 97 5.69 7.49 2.52
CA LEU A 97 5.88 8.90 2.84
C LEU A 97 7.12 9.11 3.72
N ASN A 98 7.30 8.28 4.74
CA ASN A 98 8.49 8.36 5.60
C ASN A 98 9.78 8.04 4.85
N ASN A 99 9.77 7.11 3.90
CA ASN A 99 10.96 6.80 3.11
C ASN A 99 11.34 7.97 2.19
N ILE A 100 10.37 8.57 1.52
CA ILE A 100 10.57 9.75 0.67
C ILE A 100 11.19 10.88 1.49
N LEU A 101 10.67 11.14 2.69
CA LEU A 101 11.17 12.23 3.55
C LEU A 101 12.51 11.93 4.24
N LYS A 102 12.92 10.66 4.32
CA LYS A 102 14.20 10.25 4.91
C LYS A 102 15.33 10.15 3.89
N GLU A 103 15.02 10.21 2.59
CA GLU A 103 16.03 10.07 1.55
C GLU A 103 17.08 11.20 1.68
N PRO A 104 18.38 10.86 1.75
CA PRO A 104 19.43 11.85 1.89
C PRO A 104 19.46 12.82 0.70
N ILE A 105 19.47 14.11 0.99
CA ILE A 105 19.58 15.15 -0.03
C ILE A 105 21.06 15.44 -0.30
N HIS A 106 21.51 15.13 -1.51
CA HIS A 106 22.88 15.37 -1.97
C HIS A 106 22.92 16.44 -3.06
N THR A 107 22.78 17.71 -2.67
CA THR A 107 22.98 18.84 -3.60
C THR A 107 23.84 19.93 -2.99
N LYS A 108 24.64 20.58 -3.84
CA LYS A 108 25.45 21.77 -3.48
C LYS A 108 24.76 23.09 -3.86
N ASP A 109 23.92 23.06 -4.90
CA ASP A 109 23.15 24.19 -5.41
C ASP A 109 21.64 23.90 -5.27
N GLU A 110 20.79 24.91 -5.24
CA GLU A 110 19.32 24.77 -5.15
C GLU A 110 18.82 23.92 -3.96
N PHE A 111 19.50 24.02 -2.81
CA PHE A 111 19.20 23.25 -1.61
C PHE A 111 17.73 23.37 -1.16
N GLU A 112 17.13 24.55 -1.27
CA GLU A 112 15.71 24.76 -0.95
C GLU A 112 14.79 23.97 -1.88
N ASN A 113 15.02 24.01 -3.20
CA ASN A 113 14.24 23.21 -4.16
C ASN A 113 14.39 21.71 -3.89
N ALA A 114 15.61 21.27 -3.54
CA ALA A 114 15.87 19.88 -3.20
C ALA A 114 15.17 19.44 -1.91
N LEU A 115 14.99 20.34 -0.93
CA LEU A 115 14.20 20.08 0.28
C LEU A 115 12.69 20.06 0.00
N LEU A 116 12.20 20.87 -0.94
CA LEU A 116 10.78 20.91 -1.29
C LEU A 116 10.35 19.75 -2.19
N ARG A 117 11.25 19.19 -3.00
CA ARG A 117 10.92 18.09 -3.91
C ARG A 117 10.31 16.86 -3.23
N PRO A 118 10.83 16.34 -2.09
CA PRO A 118 10.18 15.26 -1.35
C PRO A 118 8.74 15.57 -0.92
N ILE A 119 8.41 16.83 -0.65
CA ILE A 119 7.05 17.25 -0.29
C ILE A 119 6.13 17.13 -1.51
N THR A 120 6.58 17.56 -2.69
CA THR A 120 5.83 17.36 -3.95
C THR A 120 5.55 15.88 -4.18
N ILE A 121 6.59 15.04 -4.10
CA ILE A 121 6.44 13.59 -4.30
C ILE A 121 5.45 13.00 -3.29
N CYS A 122 5.52 13.40 -2.02
CA CYS A 122 4.55 12.94 -1.02
C CYS A 122 3.10 13.33 -1.36
N VAL A 123 2.87 14.53 -1.89
CA VAL A 123 1.53 14.96 -2.33
C VAL A 123 1.07 14.14 -3.54
N ASP A 124 1.95 13.91 -4.51
CA ASP A 124 1.65 13.08 -5.69
C ASP A 124 1.29 11.64 -5.27
N GLU A 125 2.03 11.06 -4.32
CA GLU A 125 1.72 9.71 -3.79
C GLU A 125 0.39 9.65 -3.02
N LEU A 126 -0.06 10.74 -2.42
CA LEU A 126 -1.42 10.80 -1.85
C LEU A 126 -2.48 10.78 -2.96
N GLU A 127 -2.25 11.47 -4.08
CA GLU A 127 -3.16 11.42 -5.23
C GLU A 127 -3.21 10.02 -5.86
N HIS A 128 -2.07 9.35 -5.98
CA HIS A 128 -1.99 7.98 -6.52
C HIS A 128 -2.85 6.98 -5.74
N ILE A 129 -3.13 7.20 -4.46
CA ILE A 129 -4.04 6.32 -3.69
C ILE A 129 -5.47 6.36 -4.24
N LEU A 130 -5.95 7.53 -4.66
CA LEU A 130 -7.28 7.67 -5.26
C LEU A 130 -7.34 6.97 -6.63
N GLU A 131 -6.32 7.18 -7.45
CA GLU A 131 -6.19 6.49 -8.74
C GLU A 131 -6.14 4.96 -8.56
N LEU A 132 -5.41 4.49 -7.55
CA LEU A 132 -5.34 3.07 -7.22
C LEU A 132 -6.71 2.52 -6.82
N GLN A 133 -7.52 3.27 -6.06
CA GLN A 133 -8.88 2.87 -5.73
C GLN A 133 -9.72 2.71 -6.99
N GLU A 134 -9.66 3.65 -7.93
CA GLU A 134 -10.40 3.56 -9.20
C GLU A 134 -10.00 2.32 -10.01
N VAL A 135 -8.70 2.04 -10.12
CA VAL A 135 -8.18 0.86 -10.82
C VAL A 135 -8.65 -0.42 -10.13
N CYS A 136 -8.55 -0.50 -8.81
CA CYS A 136 -9.02 -1.65 -8.02
C CYS A 136 -10.54 -1.85 -8.16
N THR A 137 -11.33 -0.79 -8.11
CA THR A 137 -12.79 -0.85 -8.32
C THR A 137 -13.10 -1.41 -9.69
N LYS A 138 -12.42 -0.92 -10.73
CA LYS A 138 -12.59 -1.43 -12.08
C LYS A 138 -12.16 -2.88 -12.22
N ALA A 139 -11.11 -3.31 -11.51
CA ALA A 139 -10.69 -4.70 -11.46
C ALA A 139 -11.77 -5.61 -10.86
N VAL A 140 -12.33 -5.22 -9.73
CA VAL A 140 -13.40 -5.96 -9.04
C VAL A 140 -14.64 -6.05 -9.92
N THR A 141 -15.11 -4.94 -10.48
CA THR A 141 -16.30 -4.91 -11.33
C THR A 141 -16.09 -5.66 -12.65
N THR A 142 -14.89 -5.60 -13.25
CA THR A 142 -14.65 -6.30 -14.53
C THR A 142 -14.47 -7.80 -14.33
N CYS A 143 -13.69 -8.20 -13.31
CA CYS A 143 -13.28 -9.58 -13.15
C CYS A 143 -14.25 -10.41 -12.29
N LEU A 144 -14.84 -9.82 -11.26
CA LEU A 144 -15.56 -10.55 -10.21
C LEU A 144 -17.07 -10.39 -10.28
N ASP A 145 -17.58 -9.28 -10.80
CA ASP A 145 -19.00 -9.08 -10.99
C ASP A 145 -19.52 -9.99 -12.13
N LYS A 146 -20.36 -10.95 -11.77
CA LYS A 146 -20.93 -11.92 -12.70
C LYS A 146 -22.15 -11.39 -13.45
N GLU A 147 -22.75 -10.31 -12.96
CA GLU A 147 -23.94 -9.71 -13.54
C GLU A 147 -23.58 -8.70 -14.64
N SER A 148 -22.48 -7.96 -14.48
CA SER A 148 -22.05 -6.95 -15.47
C SER A 148 -21.50 -7.53 -16.77
N ARG A 149 -20.99 -8.77 -16.77
CA ARG A 149 -20.38 -9.44 -17.95
C ARG A 149 -20.59 -10.96 -17.95
N SER A 150 -21.85 -11.38 -18.05
CA SER A 150 -22.22 -12.80 -18.13
C SER A 150 -21.85 -13.48 -19.45
N ASP A 151 -21.38 -12.72 -20.45
CA ASP A 151 -20.99 -13.18 -21.78
C ASP A 151 -19.57 -13.76 -21.84
N LYS A 152 -18.76 -13.57 -20.79
CA LYS A 152 -17.34 -13.98 -20.77
C LYS A 152 -16.96 -14.72 -19.49
N GLU A 153 -16.11 -15.72 -19.67
CA GLU A 153 -15.48 -16.42 -18.55
C GLU A 153 -14.59 -15.48 -17.73
N MET A 154 -14.44 -15.73 -16.43
CA MET A 154 -13.64 -14.89 -15.52
C MET A 154 -12.19 -14.72 -16.01
N SER A 155 -11.60 -15.77 -16.57
CA SER A 155 -10.24 -15.75 -17.11
C SER A 155 -10.08 -14.78 -18.28
N GLN A 156 -11.08 -14.72 -19.18
CA GLN A 156 -11.09 -13.77 -20.30
C GLN A 156 -11.20 -12.34 -19.80
N ARG A 157 -12.07 -12.10 -18.81
CA ARG A 157 -12.25 -10.79 -18.18
C ARG A 157 -10.98 -10.30 -17.48
N LEU A 158 -10.26 -11.20 -16.82
CA LEU A 158 -8.96 -10.91 -16.22
C LEU A 158 -7.91 -10.56 -17.28
N CYS A 159 -7.84 -11.31 -18.38
CA CYS A 159 -6.92 -11.01 -19.48
C CYS A 159 -7.20 -9.63 -20.10
N GLU A 160 -8.46 -9.26 -20.28
CA GLU A 160 -8.86 -7.93 -20.76
C GLU A 160 -8.41 -6.83 -19.80
N PHE A 161 -8.67 -7.00 -18.50
CA PHE A 161 -8.25 -6.04 -17.48
C PHE A 161 -6.73 -5.88 -17.43
N VAL A 162 -5.97 -6.98 -17.42
CA VAL A 162 -4.50 -6.94 -17.40
C VAL A 162 -3.92 -6.33 -18.68
N SER A 163 -4.59 -6.48 -19.83
CA SER A 163 -4.18 -5.82 -21.07
C SER A 163 -4.37 -4.30 -21.00
N GLU A 164 -5.40 -3.84 -20.29
CA GLU A 164 -5.67 -2.41 -20.06
C GLU A 164 -4.75 -1.82 -18.98
N TYR A 165 -4.41 -2.62 -17.96
CA TYR A 165 -3.59 -2.22 -16.81
C TYR A 165 -2.37 -3.15 -16.65
N PRO A 166 -1.38 -3.10 -17.55
CA PRO A 166 -0.22 -4.00 -17.51
C PRO A 166 0.60 -3.86 -16.22
N GLY A 167 0.66 -2.65 -15.64
CA GLY A 167 1.34 -2.39 -14.36
C GLY A 167 0.73 -3.16 -13.17
N PHE A 168 -0.54 -3.55 -13.23
CA PHE A 168 -1.17 -4.36 -12.20
C PHE A 168 -0.54 -5.75 -12.10
N ALA A 169 -0.20 -6.36 -13.24
CA ALA A 169 0.48 -7.65 -13.28
C ALA A 169 1.91 -7.55 -12.73
N GLU A 170 2.63 -6.48 -13.04
CA GLU A 170 3.99 -6.26 -12.50
C GLU A 170 3.98 -6.09 -10.97
N ALA A 171 2.99 -5.39 -10.42
CA ALA A 171 2.82 -5.23 -8.98
C ALA A 171 2.52 -6.58 -8.29
N ALA A 172 1.62 -7.38 -8.86
CA ALA A 172 1.28 -8.71 -8.34
C ALA A 172 2.48 -9.67 -8.31
N VAL A 173 3.38 -9.60 -9.30
CA VAL A 173 4.59 -10.44 -9.38
C VAL A 173 5.65 -10.03 -8.35
N LYS A 174 5.69 -8.75 -7.95
CA LYS A 174 6.62 -8.24 -6.92
C LYS A 174 6.17 -8.57 -5.49
N ILE A 175 4.86 -8.75 -5.26
CA ILE A 175 4.33 -9.25 -3.98
C ILE A 175 4.55 -10.77 -3.95
N LYS A 176 5.73 -11.19 -3.51
CA LYS A 176 6.09 -12.60 -3.40
C LYS A 176 5.20 -13.27 -2.35
N TYR A 177 4.23 -14.05 -2.80
CA TYR A 177 3.45 -14.97 -1.97
C TYR A 177 4.34 -16.19 -1.66
N GLU A 178 5.05 -16.17 -0.53
CA GLU A 178 5.81 -17.33 -0.07
C GLU A 178 4.96 -18.18 0.88
N LEU A 179 4.62 -19.39 0.45
CA LEU A 179 4.07 -20.42 1.33
C LEU A 179 5.17 -20.86 2.29
N LEU A 180 5.11 -20.39 3.53
CA LEU A 180 6.09 -20.73 4.56
C LEU A 180 6.09 -22.23 4.88
N PRO A 181 7.26 -22.84 5.15
CA PRO A 181 7.37 -24.24 5.47
C PRO A 181 6.57 -24.58 6.74
N ARG A 182 5.82 -25.69 6.68
CA ARG A 182 4.96 -26.19 7.75
C ARG A 182 5.60 -27.42 8.41
N LYS A 183 5.55 -27.47 9.76
CA LYS A 183 5.84 -28.68 10.54
C LYS A 183 4.74 -28.90 11.57
N ASN A 184 4.12 -30.09 11.54
CA ASN A 184 3.01 -30.48 12.42
C ASN A 184 1.87 -29.45 12.50
N GLY A 185 1.59 -28.80 11.38
CA GLY A 185 0.47 -27.88 11.32
C GLY A 185 0.67 -26.53 11.99
N LYS A 186 1.93 -26.17 12.27
CA LYS A 186 2.31 -24.81 12.65
C LYS A 186 3.37 -24.33 11.68
N VAL A 187 3.46 -23.01 11.56
CA VAL A 187 4.58 -22.36 10.89
C VAL A 187 5.85 -22.81 11.59
N ASP A 188 6.78 -23.37 10.81
CA ASP A 188 8.08 -23.80 11.33
C ASP A 188 8.95 -22.55 11.54
N MET A 189 8.79 -21.92 12.72
CA MET A 189 9.51 -20.71 13.10
C MET A 189 11.02 -20.93 13.19
N ASP A 190 11.46 -22.17 13.39
CA ASP A 190 12.89 -22.53 13.41
C ASP A 190 13.45 -22.52 11.98
N THR A 191 12.72 -23.12 11.03
CA THR A 191 13.09 -23.06 9.60
C THR A 191 13.02 -21.64 9.04
N LEU A 192 12.06 -20.82 9.50
CA LEU A 192 11.98 -19.40 9.15
C LEU A 192 13.16 -18.57 9.66
N LYS A 193 13.67 -18.87 10.86
CA LYS A 193 14.89 -18.24 11.36
C LYS A 193 16.09 -18.62 10.50
N ASP A 194 16.23 -19.91 10.15
CA ASP A 194 17.32 -20.39 9.30
C ASP A 194 17.29 -19.80 7.87
N ILE A 195 16.10 -19.51 7.31
CA ILE A 195 15.94 -18.84 6.01
C ILE A 195 16.29 -17.34 6.08
N HIS A 196 16.11 -16.71 7.25
CA HIS A 196 16.32 -15.27 7.44
C HIS A 196 17.74 -14.89 7.89
N ASP A 197 18.59 -15.87 8.24
CA ASP A 197 19.99 -15.68 8.63
C ASP A 197 20.99 -15.76 7.44
N TRP A 198 20.52 -15.60 6.18
CA TRP A 198 21.35 -15.53 4.95
C TRP A 198 21.32 -14.17 4.26
#